data_AF-A0A973TFR8-F1
#
_entry.id   AF-A0A973TFR8-F1
#
_cell.length_a   1.000
_cell.length_b   1.000
_cell.length_c   1.000
_cell.angle_alpha   90.00
_cell.angle_beta   90.00
_cell.angle_gamma   90.00
#
_symmetry.space_group_name_H-M   'P 1'
#
loop_
_entity.id
_entity.type
_entity.pdbx_description
1 polymer ?
#
loop_
_entity_poly.entity_id
_entity_poly.type
_entity_poly.pdbx_seq_one_letter_code
_entity_poly.pdbx_strand_id
1 'polypeptide(L)'
;MAVAAPAQAGPAVHAPAPAIATPATALVLGVTSHRDLVPEDVPQLRHFLGGAMAELRQAFPELSLVMLSPLAEGGDQLAAEVALGLGARLVVPLPIPVELYLEDFADSEARIRFLWLLAQADVIPLTSATTDLDRLRTPGP
;
A
#
# COMPACT_ATOMS: atom_id res chain seq x y z
N MET A 1 5.64 54.36 7.64
CA MET A 1 4.62 53.52 8.29
C MET A 1 4.48 52.25 7.47
N ALA A 2 4.87 51.10 8.03
CA ALA A 2 4.80 49.81 7.36
C ALA A 2 3.37 49.25 7.40
N VAL A 3 2.85 48.81 6.25
CA VAL A 3 1.57 48.12 6.12
C VAL A 3 1.80 46.64 6.42
N ALA A 4 1.12 46.11 7.44
CA ALA A 4 1.13 44.70 7.78
C ALA A 4 0.24 43.91 6.80
N ALA A 5 0.77 42.82 6.24
CA ALA A 5 0.03 41.88 5.39
C ALA A 5 -0.93 41.01 6.24
N PRO A 6 -2.07 40.56 5.69
CA PRO A 6 -3.02 39.73 6.42
C PRO A 6 -2.46 38.31 6.58
N ALA A 7 -2.67 37.73 7.77
CA ALA A 7 -2.34 36.35 8.06
C ALA A 7 -3.25 35.40 7.25
N GLN A 8 -2.65 34.53 6.45
CA GLN A 8 -3.38 33.47 5.76
C GLN A 8 -3.73 32.35 6.76
N ALA A 9 -5.01 31.99 6.83
CA ALA A 9 -5.47 30.84 7.60
C ALA A 9 -4.94 29.56 6.95
N GLY A 10 -4.22 28.74 7.71
CA GLY A 10 -3.77 27.41 7.26
C GLY A 10 -4.96 26.49 6.94
N PRO A 11 -4.73 25.40 6.19
CA PRO A 11 -5.79 24.49 5.78
C PRO A 11 -6.48 23.92 7.01
N ALA A 12 -7.81 23.97 7.03
CA ALA A 12 -8.62 23.39 8.08
C ALA A 12 -8.42 21.87 8.09
N VAL A 13 -7.79 21.35 9.15
CA VAL A 13 -7.78 19.93 9.46
C VAL A 13 -9.24 19.52 9.71
N HIS A 14 -9.77 18.66 8.85
CA HIS A 14 -11.10 18.08 9.03
C HIS A 14 -11.09 17.23 10.30
N ALA A 15 -11.72 17.74 11.36
CA ALA A 15 -11.93 16.94 12.56
C ALA A 15 -12.85 15.77 12.22
N PRO A 16 -12.48 14.51 12.55
CA PRO A 16 -13.36 13.38 12.29
C PRO A 16 -14.66 13.57 13.07
N ALA A 17 -15.79 13.43 12.38
CA ALA A 17 -17.09 13.34 13.01
C ALA A 17 -17.09 12.18 14.03
N PRO A 18 -17.86 12.26 15.14
CA PRO A 18 -17.89 11.19 16.13
C PRO A 18 -18.35 9.88 15.47
N ALA A 19 -17.41 8.96 15.27
CA ALA A 19 -17.67 7.69 14.64
C ALA A 19 -18.50 6.84 15.61
N ILE A 20 -19.70 6.47 15.19
CA ILE A 20 -20.42 5.35 15.80
C ILE A 20 -19.50 4.14 15.58
N ALA A 21 -18.94 3.59 16.66
CA ALA A 21 -17.95 2.52 16.60
C ALA A 21 -18.61 1.25 16.02
N THR A 22 -18.52 1.13 14.70
CA THR A 22 -18.87 -0.11 14.01
C THR A 22 -17.78 -1.12 14.39
N PRO A 23 -18.12 -2.34 14.85
CA PRO A 23 -17.10 -3.32 15.18
C PRO A 23 -16.23 -3.58 13.94
N ALA A 24 -14.91 -3.47 14.11
CA ALA A 24 -13.97 -3.77 13.04
C ALA A 24 -14.13 -5.24 12.63
N THR A 25 -14.23 -5.51 11.33
CA THR A 25 -14.38 -6.88 10.80
C THR A 25 -13.09 -7.43 10.20
N ALA A 26 -12.04 -6.61 10.11
CA ALA A 26 -10.78 -6.94 9.49
C ALA A 26 -9.60 -6.23 10.16
N LEU A 27 -8.45 -6.89 10.13
CA LEU A 27 -7.15 -6.32 10.45
C LEU A 27 -6.45 -5.99 9.13
N VAL A 28 -6.37 -4.71 8.80
CA VAL A 28 -5.76 -4.24 7.55
C VAL A 28 -4.30 -3.89 7.81
N LEU A 29 -3.39 -4.57 7.12
CA LEU A 29 -1.95 -4.34 7.18
C LEU A 29 -1.47 -3.69 5.90
N GLY A 30 -0.73 -2.60 6.03
CA GLY A 30 0.08 -2.01 4.97
C GLY A 30 1.56 -2.13 5.32
N VAL A 31 2.41 -2.29 4.31
CA VAL A 31 3.86 -2.30 4.45
C VAL A 31 4.44 -1.24 3.52
N THR A 32 5.43 -0.52 4.01
CA THR A 32 6.28 0.37 3.20
C THR A 32 7.67 -0.23 3.18
N SER A 33 8.30 -0.32 2.01
CA SER A 33 9.55 -1.06 1.87
C SER A 33 10.46 -0.47 0.79
N HIS A 34 11.70 -0.99 0.74
CA HIS A 34 12.63 -0.72 -0.34
C HIS A 34 12.31 -1.55 -1.58
N ARG A 35 12.64 -0.99 -2.76
CA ARG A 35 12.50 -1.70 -4.05
C ARG A 35 13.70 -2.60 -4.34
N ASP A 36 14.86 -2.21 -3.84
CA ASP A 36 16.17 -2.83 -4.02
C ASP A 36 16.54 -3.73 -2.83
N LEU A 37 15.75 -4.78 -2.62
CA LEU A 37 16.06 -5.75 -1.57
C LEU A 37 17.37 -6.49 -1.88
N VAL A 38 18.20 -6.66 -0.85
CA VAL A 38 19.40 -7.48 -0.90
C VAL A 38 18.99 -8.96 -1.01
N PRO A 39 19.32 -9.68 -2.10
CA PRO A 39 18.83 -11.04 -2.34
C PRO A 39 19.12 -12.02 -1.20
N GLU A 40 20.28 -11.89 -0.56
CA GLU A 40 20.73 -12.73 0.54
C GLU A 40 19.87 -12.55 1.82
N ASP A 41 19.28 -11.37 2.00
CA ASP A 41 18.46 -11.04 3.16
C ASP A 41 16.98 -11.44 2.97
N VAL A 42 16.53 -11.67 1.73
CA VAL A 42 15.13 -11.98 1.41
C VAL A 42 14.58 -13.17 2.21
N PRO A 43 15.29 -14.30 2.39
CA PRO A 43 14.80 -15.40 3.21
C PRO A 43 14.56 -14.98 4.67
N GLN A 44 15.44 -14.17 5.24
CA GLN A 44 15.32 -13.69 6.61
C GLN A 44 14.20 -12.66 6.76
N LEU A 45 14.06 -11.74 5.80
CA LEU A 45 12.94 -10.80 5.73
C LEU A 45 11.60 -11.54 5.64
N ARG A 46 11.50 -12.59 4.80
CA ARG A 46 10.31 -13.44 4.69
C ARG A 46 9.96 -14.08 6.04
N HIS A 47 10.96 -14.58 6.76
CA HIS A 47 10.76 -15.15 8.10
C HIS A 47 10.21 -14.12 9.09
N PHE A 48 10.81 -12.92 9.15
CA PHE A 48 10.36 -11.87 10.07
C PHE A 48 8.96 -11.36 9.73
N LEU A 49 8.66 -11.12 8.46
CA LEU A 49 7.31 -10.74 8.02
C LEU A 49 6.29 -11.81 8.41
N GLY A 50 6.61 -13.08 8.15
CA GLY A 50 5.74 -14.20 8.49
C GLY A 50 5.47 -14.31 10.00
N GLY A 51 6.53 -14.15 10.81
CA GLY A 51 6.41 -14.12 12.28
C GLY A 51 5.53 -12.98 12.77
N ALA A 52 5.80 -11.75 12.35
CA ALA A 52 5.04 -10.58 12.76
C ALA A 52 3.55 -10.66 12.35
N MET A 53 3.26 -11.09 11.12
CA MET A 53 1.88 -11.27 10.66
C MET A 53 1.16 -12.40 11.40
N ALA A 54 1.87 -13.49 11.74
CA ALA A 54 1.31 -14.58 12.52
C ALA A 54 0.99 -14.16 13.96
N GLU A 55 1.87 -13.39 14.60
CA GLU A 55 1.64 -12.81 15.93
C GLU A 55 0.41 -11.90 15.93
N LEU A 56 0.27 -11.03 14.93
CA LEU A 56 -0.90 -10.17 14.76
C LEU A 56 -2.18 -11.00 14.57
N ARG A 57 -2.15 -12.04 13.75
CA ARG A 57 -3.29 -12.94 13.54
C ARG A 57 -3.68 -13.69 14.82
N GLN A 58 -2.72 -14.03 15.68
CA GLN A 58 -2.98 -14.65 16.98
C GLN A 58 -3.54 -13.65 18.00
N ALA A 59 -3.11 -12.39 17.95
CA ALA A 59 -3.59 -11.34 18.83
C ALA A 59 -5.03 -10.89 18.49
N PHE A 60 -5.43 -11.01 17.23
CA PHE A 60 -6.76 -10.60 16.73
C PHE A 60 -7.45 -11.73 15.92
N PRO A 61 -7.73 -12.89 16.53
CA PRO A 61 -8.21 -14.08 15.82
C PRO A 61 -9.60 -13.92 15.19
N GLU A 62 -10.41 -12.98 15.70
CA GLU A 62 -11.74 -12.66 15.18
C GLU A 62 -11.71 -11.76 13.94
N LEU A 63 -10.58 -11.14 13.64
CA LEU A 63 -10.43 -10.22 12.51
C LEU A 63 -9.85 -10.94 11.30
N SER A 64 -10.50 -10.79 10.14
CA SER A 64 -9.93 -11.28 8.89
C SER A 64 -8.68 -10.48 8.52
N LEU A 65 -7.58 -11.17 8.20
CA LEU A 65 -6.33 -10.52 7.80
C LEU A 65 -6.45 -10.00 6.35
N VAL A 66 -6.19 -8.71 6.17
CA VAL A 66 -6.19 -8.06 4.85
C VAL A 66 -4.83 -7.40 4.64
N MET A 67 -4.16 -7.75 3.55
CA MET A 67 -2.98 -7.03 3.08
C MET A 67 -3.41 -5.96 2.09
N LEU A 68 -3.10 -4.70 2.39
CA LEU A 68 -3.29 -3.57 1.49
C LEU A 68 -1.93 -3.18 0.92
N SER A 69 -1.74 -3.38 -0.38
CA SER A 69 -0.45 -3.10 -1.04
C SER A 69 -0.64 -2.68 -2.49
N PRO A 70 0.00 -1.59 -2.96
CA PRO A 70 0.03 -1.24 -4.38
C PRO A 70 0.94 -2.17 -5.20
N LEU A 71 1.65 -3.10 -4.55
CA LEU A 71 2.54 -4.09 -5.16
C LEU A 71 3.76 -3.51 -5.89
N ALA A 72 4.29 -2.38 -5.41
CA ALA A 72 5.54 -1.83 -5.93
C ALA A 72 6.67 -2.89 -5.91
N GLU A 73 7.63 -2.78 -6.82
CA GLU A 73 8.79 -3.67 -6.88
C GLU A 73 9.47 -3.83 -5.51
N GLY A 74 9.97 -5.03 -5.20
CA GLY A 74 10.70 -5.32 -3.96
C GLY A 74 9.81 -5.74 -2.80
N GLY A 75 9.94 -5.04 -1.66
CA GLY A 75 9.36 -5.50 -0.39
C GLY A 75 7.84 -5.50 -0.32
N ASP A 76 7.15 -4.66 -1.10
CA ASP A 76 5.69 -4.64 -1.15
C ASP A 76 5.15 -5.95 -1.75
N GLN A 77 5.85 -6.50 -2.75
CA GLN A 77 5.55 -7.82 -3.31
C GLN A 77 5.89 -8.95 -2.34
N LEU A 78 7.06 -8.88 -1.68
CA LEU A 78 7.46 -9.87 -0.68
C LEU A 78 6.44 -9.96 0.47
N ALA A 79 5.98 -8.82 0.98
CA ALA A 79 4.97 -8.76 2.01
C ALA A 79 3.63 -9.32 1.55
N ALA A 80 3.21 -9.03 0.31
CA ALA A 80 2.00 -9.59 -0.27
C ALA A 80 2.07 -11.13 -0.42
N GLU A 81 3.20 -11.67 -0.88
CA GLU A 81 3.43 -13.12 -0.96
C GLU A 81 3.31 -13.79 0.43
N VAL A 82 3.97 -13.21 1.44
CA VAL A 82 3.92 -13.72 2.82
C VAL A 82 2.49 -13.70 3.35
N ALA A 83 1.77 -12.60 3.16
CA ALA A 83 0.41 -12.43 3.64
C ALA A 83 -0.55 -13.43 2.97
N LEU A 84 -0.45 -13.62 1.64
CA LEU A 84 -1.22 -14.64 0.91
C LEU A 84 -0.92 -16.06 1.43
N GLY A 85 0.35 -16.37 1.73
CA GLY A 85 0.75 -17.64 2.35
C GLY A 85 0.14 -17.88 3.73
N LEU A 86 -0.26 -16.80 4.43
CA LEU A 86 -0.97 -16.84 5.71
C LEU A 86 -2.50 -16.76 5.55
N GLY A 87 -3.02 -16.86 4.33
CA GLY A 87 -4.45 -16.82 4.04
C GLY A 87 -5.07 -15.42 4.13
N ALA A 88 -4.27 -14.36 4.05
CA ALA A 88 -4.78 -13.01 3.97
C ALA A 88 -5.51 -12.77 2.64
N ARG A 89 -6.52 -11.91 2.66
CA ARG A 89 -7.06 -11.29 1.44
C ARG A 89 -6.09 -10.20 0.99
N LEU A 90 -5.76 -10.15 -0.30
CA LEU A 90 -4.92 -9.09 -0.88
C LEU A 90 -5.81 -8.04 -1.56
N VAL A 91 -5.65 -6.78 -1.17
CA VAL A 91 -6.33 -5.62 -1.77
C VAL A 91 -5.28 -4.73 -2.40
N VAL A 92 -5.44 -4.43 -3.68
CA VAL A 92 -4.48 -3.65 -4.47
C VAL A 92 -5.12 -2.34 -4.90
N PRO A 93 -4.83 -1.23 -4.19
CA PRO A 93 -5.20 0.10 -4.65
C PRO A 93 -4.29 0.49 -5.81
N LEU A 94 -4.85 0.59 -7.02
CA LEU A 94 -4.08 0.99 -8.20
C LEU A 94 -4.20 2.50 -8.45
N PRO A 95 -3.12 3.28 -8.31
CA PRO A 95 -3.16 4.73 -8.51
C PRO A 95 -3.32 5.14 -9.98
N ILE A 96 -2.86 4.28 -10.90
CA ILE A 96 -2.88 4.46 -12.36
C ILE A 96 -3.15 3.12 -13.04
N PRO A 97 -3.50 3.10 -14.35
CA PRO A 97 -3.64 1.86 -15.12
C PRO A 97 -2.42 0.94 -15.00
N VAL A 98 -2.67 -0.38 -15.01
CA VAL A 98 -1.63 -1.41 -14.81
C VAL A 98 -0.50 -1.27 -15.82
N GLU A 99 -0.83 -0.99 -17.07
CA GLU A 99 0.15 -0.87 -18.15
C GLU A 99 1.16 0.24 -17.86
N LEU A 100 0.69 1.37 -17.32
CA LEU A 100 1.52 2.50 -16.94
C LEU A 100 2.26 2.25 -15.64
N TYR A 101 1.65 1.56 -14.68
CA TYR A 101 2.30 1.19 -13.43
C TYR A 101 3.50 0.27 -13.68
N LEU A 102 3.37 -0.66 -14.62
CA LEU A 102 4.45 -1.57 -15.04
C LEU A 102 5.61 -0.85 -15.74
N GLU A 103 5.44 0.39 -16.22
CA GLU A 103 6.54 1.18 -16.79
C GLU A 103 7.60 1.53 -15.74
N ASP A 104 7.21 1.68 -14.46
CA ASP A 104 8.10 2.04 -13.35
C ASP A 104 8.92 0.86 -12.79
N PHE A 105 8.72 -0.35 -13.31
CA PHE A 105 9.42 -1.57 -12.86
C PHE A 105 10.71 -1.75 -13.66
N ALA A 106 11.83 -1.88 -12.96
CA ALA A 106 13.13 -2.11 -13.59
C ALA A 106 13.34 -3.60 -13.89
N ASP A 107 12.86 -4.48 -13.02
CA ASP A 107 13.06 -5.93 -13.11
C ASP A 107 11.89 -6.67 -13.78
N SER A 108 12.21 -7.50 -14.76
CA SER A 108 11.23 -8.38 -15.43
C SER A 108 10.63 -9.43 -14.49
N GLU A 109 11.38 -9.95 -13.52
CA GLU A 109 10.83 -10.90 -12.55
C GLU A 109 9.84 -10.21 -11.62
N ALA A 110 10.16 -9.00 -11.16
CA ALA A 110 9.21 -8.16 -10.41
C ALA A 110 7.93 -7.85 -11.19
N ARG A 111 7.99 -7.65 -12.52
CA ARG A 111 6.78 -7.48 -13.36
C ARG A 111 5.93 -8.74 -13.41
N ILE A 112 6.56 -9.91 -13.58
CA ILE A 112 5.86 -11.20 -13.58
C ILE A 112 5.21 -11.44 -12.20
N ARG A 113 5.95 -11.19 -11.13
CA ARG A 113 5.47 -11.30 -9.75
C ARG A 113 4.29 -10.36 -9.48
N PHE A 114 4.36 -9.11 -9.95
CA PHE A 114 3.26 -8.16 -9.86
C PHE A 114 1.99 -8.73 -10.50
N LEU A 115 2.07 -9.22 -11.74
CA LEU A 115 0.91 -9.77 -12.45
C LEU A 115 0.35 -11.02 -11.75
N TRP A 116 1.22 -11.89 -11.23
CA TRP A 116 0.82 -13.08 -10.48
C TRP A 116 0.11 -12.73 -9.16
N LEU A 117 0.60 -11.73 -8.43
CA LEU A 117 -0.05 -11.23 -7.22
C LEU A 117 -1.38 -10.52 -7.53
N LEU A 118 -1.39 -9.68 -8.58
CA LEU A 118 -2.59 -8.94 -8.99
C LEU A 118 -3.74 -9.87 -9.37
N ALA A 119 -3.45 -11.01 -10.01
CA ALA A 119 -4.45 -12.03 -10.36
C ALA A 119 -5.13 -12.68 -9.14
N GLN A 120 -4.55 -12.55 -7.94
CA GLN A 120 -5.08 -13.07 -6.68
C GLN A 120 -5.69 -11.97 -5.80
N ALA A 121 -5.74 -10.74 -6.28
CA ALA A 121 -6.12 -9.58 -5.49
C ALA A 121 -7.51 -9.04 -5.84
N ASP A 122 -8.13 -8.40 -4.85
CA ASP A 122 -9.20 -7.45 -5.08
C ASP A 122 -8.62 -6.10 -5.48
N VAL A 123 -8.73 -5.78 -6.77
CA VAL A 123 -8.17 -4.55 -7.35
C VAL A 123 -9.14 -3.40 -7.18
N ILE A 124 -8.65 -2.29 -6.62
CA ILE A 124 -9.40 -1.05 -6.43
C ILE A 124 -8.72 0.04 -7.27
N PRO A 125 -9.26 0.38 -8.46
CA PRO A 125 -8.78 1.52 -9.20
C PRO A 125 -9.03 2.81 -8.39
N LEU A 126 -7.96 3.54 -8.10
CA LEU A 126 -8.06 4.87 -7.52
C LEU A 126 -8.21 5.85 -8.67
N THR A 127 -9.43 6.31 -8.91
CA THR A 127 -9.67 7.42 -9.84
C THR A 127 -9.00 8.68 -9.29
N SER A 128 -7.89 9.09 -9.88
CA SER A 128 -7.36 10.43 -9.63
C SER A 128 -8.39 11.46 -10.08
N ALA A 129 -8.58 12.54 -9.30
CA ALA A 129 -9.43 13.66 -9.69
C ALA A 129 -8.92 14.38 -10.96
N THR A 130 -7.71 14.04 -11.42
CA THR A 130 -7.08 14.56 -12.62
C THR A 130 -6.95 13.43 -13.65
N THR A 131 -7.45 13.67 -14.86
CA THR A 131 -7.33 12.76 -16.02
C THR A 131 -5.97 12.89 -16.71
N ASP A 132 -5.17 13.87 -16.31
CA ASP A 132 -3.84 14.17 -16.81
C ASP A 132 -2.77 13.38 -16.03
N LEU A 133 -2.40 12.22 -16.56
CA LEU A 133 -1.46 11.29 -15.93
C LEU A 133 -0.02 11.83 -15.87
N ASP A 134 0.35 12.78 -16.73
CA ASP A 134 1.68 13.40 -16.69
C ASP A 134 1.88 14.23 -15.42
N ARG A 135 0.80 14.77 -14.85
CA ARG A 135 0.86 15.50 -13.57
C ARG A 135 1.14 14.61 -12.36
N LEU A 136 0.84 13.31 -12.45
CA LEU A 136 1.16 12.35 -11.39
C LEU A 136 2.64 11.95 -11.37
N ARG A 137 3.38 12.23 -12.46
CA ARG A 137 4.82 11.95 -12.58
C ARG A 137 5.71 13.01 -11.95
N THR A 138 5.16 14.18 -11.68
CA THR A 138 5.87 15.27 -10.99
C THR A 138 5.49 15.27 -9.51
N PRO A 139 6.44 15.44 -8.57
CA PRO A 139 6.11 15.67 -7.17
C PRO A 139 5.09 16.81 -7.06
N GLY A 140 4.11 16.65 -6.16
CA GLY A 140 3.20 17.74 -5.82
C GLY A 140 3.95 18.98 -5.32
N PRO A 141 3.29 20.15 -5.30
CA PRO A 141 3.92 21.39 -4.82
C PRO A 141 4.49 21.28 -3.40
#